data_AF-A0A517XKV6-F1
#
_entry.id   AF-A0A517XKV6-F1
#
_cell.length_a   1.000
_cell.length_b   1.000
_cell.length_c   1.000
_cell.angle_alpha   90.00
_cell.angle_beta   90.00
_cell.angle_gamma   90.00
#
_symmetry.space_group_name_H-M   'P 1'
#
loop_
_entity.id
_entity.type
_entity.pdbx_description
1 polymer ?
#
loop_
_entity_poly.entity_id
_entity_poly.type
_entity_poly.pdbx_seq_one_letter_code
_entity_poly.pdbx_strand_id
1 'polypeptide(L)'
;MLIQTESKAQGWRAVAVFEDGSEALLFVGRSSTQIRQEYVEAYLSAVTEEEWEEATSIRMEQWSGAPDAGRWVSKSTLKVPSTSPVKLRLAA
;
A
#
# COMPACT_ATOMS: atom_id res chain seq x y z
N MET A 1 10.27 31.95 16.01
CA MET A 1 9.35 30.82 15.78
C MET A 1 9.97 29.95 14.70
N LEU A 2 10.48 28.78 15.07
CA LEU A 2 11.15 27.87 14.13
C LEU A 2 10.05 27.08 13.41
N ILE A 3 9.76 27.44 12.15
CA ILE A 3 8.85 26.64 11.33
C ILE A 3 9.62 25.39 10.90
N GLN A 4 9.42 24.30 11.64
CA GLN A 4 9.86 22.99 11.20
C GLN A 4 8.96 22.57 10.05
N THR A 5 9.39 22.83 8.81
CA THR A 5 8.74 22.24 7.64
C THR A 5 9.09 20.75 7.64
N GLU A 6 8.13 19.90 7.96
CA GLU A 6 8.33 18.46 7.89
C GLU A 6 8.87 18.08 6.50
N SER A 7 9.87 17.19 6.49
CA SER A 7 10.46 16.64 5.27
C SER A 7 9.35 15.97 4.45
N LYS A 8 8.76 16.68 3.48
CA LYS A 8 7.67 16.23 2.57
C LYS A 8 6.78 15.15 3.19
N ALA A 9 5.66 15.55 3.80
CA ALA A 9 4.68 14.63 4.38
C ALA A 9 4.52 13.35 3.55
N GLN A 10 4.58 12.19 4.21
CA GLN A 10 4.35 10.89 3.59
C GLN A 10 2.88 10.78 3.17
N GLY A 11 2.56 11.44 2.05
CA GLY A 11 1.20 11.67 1.61
C GLY A 11 0.69 10.56 0.71
N TRP A 12 1.31 9.38 0.67
CA TRP A 12 0.86 8.25 -0.13
C TRP A 12 0.76 6.99 0.73
N ARG A 13 -0.25 6.16 0.47
CA ARG A 13 -0.41 4.86 1.13
C ARG A 13 -0.96 3.78 0.20
N ALA A 14 -0.69 2.53 0.51
CA ALA A 14 -1.39 1.35 -0.01
C ALA A 14 -2.25 0.74 1.10
N VAL A 15 -3.49 0.39 0.77
CA VAL A 15 -4.47 -0.20 1.68
C VAL A 15 -5.04 -1.46 1.05
N ALA A 16 -4.93 -2.59 1.74
CA ALA A 16 -5.62 -3.83 1.40
C ALA A 16 -7.10 -3.73 1.79
N VAL A 17 -7.98 -4.26 0.95
CA VAL A 17 -9.42 -4.39 1.21
C VAL A 17 -9.77 -5.86 1.10
N PHE A 18 -10.37 -6.41 2.16
CA PHE A 18 -10.74 -7.83 2.26
C PHE A 18 -12.19 -8.06 1.83
N GLU A 19 -12.61 -9.33 1.77
CA GLU A 19 -13.94 -9.73 1.30
C GLU A 19 -15.06 -9.19 2.22
N ASP A 20 -14.82 -9.14 3.53
CA ASP A 20 -15.75 -8.60 4.52
C ASP A 20 -15.82 -7.05 4.52
N GLY A 21 -15.04 -6.40 3.65
CA GLY A 21 -14.93 -4.95 3.55
C GLY A 21 -14.03 -4.32 4.60
N SER A 22 -13.37 -5.10 5.45
CA SER A 22 -12.32 -4.60 6.33
C SER A 22 -11.12 -4.11 5.52
N GLU A 23 -10.36 -3.19 6.11
CA GLU A 23 -9.24 -2.53 5.45
C GLU A 23 -8.00 -2.59 6.32
N ALA A 24 -6.84 -2.89 5.72
CA ALA A 24 -5.56 -2.89 6.42
C ALA A 24 -4.50 -2.07 5.69
N LEU A 25 -3.69 -1.36 6.47
CA LEU A 25 -2.61 -0.53 5.95
C LEU A 25 -1.42 -1.41 5.56
N LEU A 26 -1.03 -1.39 4.29
CA LEU A 26 0.12 -2.14 3.80
C LEU A 26 1.42 -1.35 3.90
N PHE A 27 1.40 -0.12 3.37
CA PHE A 27 2.61 0.66 3.24
C PHE A 27 2.30 2.16 3.14
N VAL A 28 3.15 2.99 3.73
CA VAL A 28 3.10 4.46 3.66
C VAL A 28 4.39 4.97 3.04
N GLY A 29 4.27 5.86 2.06
CA GLY A 29 5.40 6.34 1.28
C GLY A 29 5.30 7.81 0.90
N ARG A 30 6.38 8.33 0.30
CA ARG A 30 6.47 9.75 -0.12
C ARG A 30 5.98 9.99 -1.54
N SER A 31 5.77 8.94 -2.33
CA SER A 31 5.34 9.05 -3.72
C SER A 31 4.61 7.81 -4.20
N SER A 32 3.80 7.97 -5.25
CA SER A 32 3.13 6.85 -5.92
C SER A 32 4.09 5.82 -6.53
N THR A 33 5.31 6.24 -6.88
CA THR A 33 6.36 5.35 -7.40
C THR A 33 6.87 4.44 -6.29
N GLN A 34 7.13 5.01 -5.10
CA GLN A 34 7.56 4.23 -3.95
C GLN A 34 6.50 3.22 -3.52
N ILE A 35 5.22 3.62 -3.49
CA ILE A 35 4.14 2.67 -3.19
C ILE A 35 4.18 1.48 -4.14
N ARG A 36 4.31 1.71 -5.46
CA ARG A 36 4.34 0.64 -6.47
C ARG A 36 5.58 -0.27 -6.37
N GLN A 37 6.68 0.22 -5.82
CA GLN A 37 7.90 -0.56 -5.62
C GLN A 37 7.78 -1.47 -4.40
N GLU A 38 7.21 -0.97 -3.29
CA GLU A 38 7.29 -1.63 -1.99
C GLU A 38 6.02 -2.43 -1.63
N TYR A 39 4.85 -2.09 -2.19
CA TYR A 39 3.58 -2.69 -1.72
C TYR A 39 3.49 -4.21 -1.94
N VAL A 40 4.21 -4.75 -2.94
CA VAL A 40 4.17 -6.19 -3.25
C VAL A 40 4.85 -6.99 -2.14
N GLU A 41 6.04 -6.56 -1.73
CA GLU A 41 6.80 -7.21 -0.66
C GLU A 41 6.05 -7.08 0.68
N ALA A 42 5.55 -5.88 1.00
CA ALA A 42 4.74 -5.65 2.19
C ALA A 42 3.49 -6.54 2.24
N TYR A 43 2.78 -6.68 1.10
CA TYR A 43 1.60 -7.55 1.02
C TYR A 43 1.95 -9.03 1.16
N LEU A 44 2.99 -9.50 0.48
CA LEU A 44 3.37 -10.91 0.54
C LEU A 44 3.84 -11.29 1.95
N SER A 45 4.65 -10.45 2.60
CA SER A 45 5.07 -10.66 3.99
C SER A 45 3.86 -10.71 4.93
N ALA A 46 2.89 -9.79 4.78
CA ALA A 46 1.67 -9.79 5.58
C ALA A 46 0.83 -11.08 5.40
N VAL A 47 0.67 -11.56 4.17
CA VAL A 47 -0.09 -12.81 3.94
C VAL A 47 0.67 -14.05 4.40
N THR A 48 2.00 -14.11 4.23
CA THR A 48 2.78 -15.31 4.54
C THR A 48 3.24 -15.41 5.99
N GLU A 49 3.58 -14.28 6.60
CA GLU A 49 4.18 -14.22 7.95
C GLU A 49 3.17 -13.76 9.00
N GLU A 50 2.29 -12.82 8.66
CA GLU A 50 1.25 -12.30 9.56
C GLU A 50 -0.12 -12.98 9.37
N GLU A 51 -0.18 -14.00 8.51
CA GLU A 51 -1.35 -14.84 8.25
C GLU A 51 -2.60 -14.04 7.82
N TRP A 52 -2.42 -12.92 7.12
CA TRP A 52 -3.55 -12.17 6.55
C TRP A 52 -4.33 -13.01 5.54
N GLU A 53 -5.64 -12.81 5.50
CA GLU A 53 -6.47 -13.30 4.41
C GLU A 53 -6.08 -12.64 3.07
N GLU A 54 -6.43 -13.27 1.94
CA GLU A 54 -6.17 -12.65 0.64
C GLU A 54 -7.03 -11.40 0.44
N ALA A 55 -6.39 -10.29 0.10
CA ALA A 55 -7.12 -9.06 -0.22
C ALA A 55 -7.88 -9.19 -1.54
N THR A 56 -9.12 -8.72 -1.56
CA THR A 56 -9.91 -8.59 -2.80
C THR A 56 -9.37 -7.47 -3.68
N SER A 57 -8.85 -6.40 -3.07
CA SER A 57 -8.30 -5.25 -3.80
C SER A 57 -7.25 -4.52 -2.99
N ILE A 58 -6.32 -3.85 -3.67
CA ILE A 58 -5.36 -2.95 -3.02
C ILE A 58 -5.57 -1.55 -3.60
N ARG A 59 -5.90 -0.58 -2.75
CA ARG A 59 -6.06 0.82 -3.15
C ARG A 59 -4.80 1.60 -2.87
N MET A 60 -4.35 2.38 -3.84
CA MET A 60 -3.32 3.40 -3.64
C MET A 60 -3.99 4.76 -3.46
N GLU A 61 -3.70 5.39 -2.34
CA GLU A 61 -4.34 6.64 -1.93
C GLU A 61 -3.30 7.73 -1.69
N GLN A 62 -3.74 8.97 -1.88
CA GLN A 62 -2.94 10.15 -1.60
C GLN A 62 -3.65 11.04 -0.59
N TRP A 63 -2.93 11.55 0.40
CA TRP A 63 -3.41 12.59 1.29
C TRP A 63 -3.65 13.87 0.49
N SER A 64 -4.81 14.46 0.67
CA SER A 64 -5.22 15.68 0.01
C SER A 64 -5.83 16.64 1.02
N GLY A 65 -5.31 17.86 1.05
CA GLY A 65 -5.71 18.90 2.00
C GLY A 65 -4.58 19.28 2.96
N ALA A 66 -4.94 19.97 4.05
CA ALA A 66 -3.99 20.36 5.08
C ALA A 66 -3.45 19.11 5.82
N PRO A 67 -2.26 19.18 6.45
CA PRO A 67 -1.70 18.05 7.19
C PRO A 67 -2.59 17.53 8.33
N ASP A 68 -3.35 18.41 8.97
CA ASP A 68 -4.21 18.15 10.14
C ASP A 68 -5.69 17.96 9.79
N ALA A 69 -6.14 18.42 8.61
CA ALA A 69 -7.54 18.42 8.21
C ALA A 69 -7.79 17.87 6.79
N GLY A 70 -6.81 17.16 6.23
CA GLY A 70 -6.93 16.52 4.93
C GLY A 70 -7.73 15.20 4.96
N ARG A 71 -7.77 14.54 3.82
CA ARG A 71 -8.33 13.20 3.66
C ARG A 71 -7.51 12.34 2.72
N TRP A 72 -7.58 11.04 2.89
CA TRP A 72 -7.07 10.09 1.92
C TRP A 72 -8.02 10.03 0.71
N VAL A 73 -7.45 10.15 -0.49
CA VAL A 73 -8.19 10.09 -1.75
C VAL A 73 -7.61 8.95 -2.59
N SER A 74 -8.47 7.99 -2.96
CA SER A 74 -8.08 6.91 -3.88
C SER A 74 -7.64 7.48 -5.23
N LYS A 75 -6.45 7.05 -5.68
CA LYS A 75 -5.84 7.46 -6.95
C LYS A 75 -5.86 6.34 -7.98
N SER A 76 -5.66 5.09 -7.54
CA SER A 76 -5.73 3.93 -8.41
C SER A 76 -5.83 2.64 -7.61
N THR A 77 -6.38 1.61 -8.23
CA THR A 77 -6.32 0.24 -7.72
C THR A 77 -5.06 -0.45 -8.22
N LEU A 78 -4.30 -1.06 -7.32
CA LEU A 78 -3.11 -1.86 -7.61
C LEU A 78 -3.50 -3.34 -7.79
N LYS A 79 -2.66 -4.08 -8.50
CA LYS A 79 -2.87 -5.51 -8.71
C LYS A 79 -2.59 -6.24 -7.40
N VAL A 80 -3.50 -7.13 -6.99
CA VAL A 80 -3.25 -8.04 -5.86
C VAL A 80 -2.20 -9.07 -6.29
N PRO A 81 -1.04 -9.15 -5.62
CA PRO A 81 -0.05 -10.20 -5.86
C PRO A 81 -0.66 -11.56 -5.54
N SER A 82 -0.44 -12.55 -6.39
CA SER A 82 -0.85 -13.92 -6.09
C SER A 82 0.17 -14.55 -5.17
N THR A 83 -0.31 -15.14 -4.08
CA THR A 83 0.49 -15.90 -3.10
C THR A 83 0.85 -17.30 -3.61
N SER A 84 0.22 -17.73 -4.71
CA SER A 84 0.52 -19.01 -5.34
C SER A 84 1.99 -19.03 -5.76
N PRO A 85 2.76 -20.07 -5.39
CA PRO A 85 4.12 -20.23 -5.88
C PRO A 85 4.02 -20.45 -7.39
N VAL A 86 4.20 -19.38 -8.16
CA VAL A 86 4.49 -19.49 -9.58
C VAL A 86 5.78 -20.29 -9.64
N LYS A 87 5.65 -21.58 -9.96
CA LYS A 87 6.77 -22.47 -10.26
C LYS A 87 7.68 -21.69 -11.18
N LEU A 88 8.83 -21.29 -10.67
CA LEU A 88 9.91 -20.68 -11.41
C LEU A 88 10.43 -21.76 -12.37
N ARG A 89 9.71 -22.02 -13.47
CA ARG A 89 10.23 -22.78 -14.60
C ARG A 89 11.07 -21.81 -15.42
N LEU A 90 12.28 -21.56 -14.91
CA LEU A 90 13.36 -21.10 -15.75
C LEU A 90 13.77 -22.28 -16.63
N ALA A 91 13.33 -22.25 -17.88
CA ALA A 91 13.95 -23.01 -18.95
C ALA A 91 15.12 -22.18 -19.48
N ALA A 92 16.35 -22.68 -19.29
CA ALA A 92 17.51 -22.46 -20.15
C ALA A 92 18.60 -23.45 -19.73
#